data_AF-A0A960R1U0-F1
#
_entry.id   AF-A0A960R1U0-F1
#
_cell.length_a   1.000
_cell.length_b   1.000
_cell.length_c   1.000
_cell.angle_alpha   90.00
_cell.angle_beta   90.00
_cell.angle_gamma   90.00
#
_symmetry.space_group_name_H-M   'P 1'
#
loop_
_entity.id
_entity.type
_entity.pdbx_description
1 polymer ?
#
loop_
_entity_poly.entity_id
_entity_poly.type
_entity_poly.pdbx_seq_one_letter_code
_entity_poly.pdbx_strand_id
1 'polypeptide(L)'
;PPGHQHRLEEIQYQILLSYYLGKRYEDVAQEFVHSALYTATKTFPAYHDLLVILYESYLEIGDTEKSEYVLRVIEHHYPETAKKLRLSTVLIEGNLDELRMAERCDPSKTYIHELLSTYDAKKKSVSKAQTLNAIIPGAGYLYVGQKQSALTAFLLNGLFIWAAVHFYTHGHLAAGIITTSFEAGWYFGGIYGAGESAKYYNERLYEKLAYPELSKNRLFPVLMLKFGF
;
A
#
# COMPACT_ATOMS: atom_id res chain seq x y z
N PRO A 1 41.84 8.35 -19.66
CA PRO A 1 42.56 8.07 -18.40
C PRO A 1 41.55 7.61 -17.33
N PRO A 2 41.92 6.72 -16.41
CA PRO A 2 40.98 6.10 -15.45
C PRO A 2 40.17 7.12 -14.63
N GLY A 3 40.72 8.32 -14.38
CA GLY A 3 40.01 9.39 -13.66
C GLY A 3 38.82 10.04 -14.41
N HIS A 4 38.73 9.95 -15.74
CA HIS A 4 37.58 10.51 -16.48
C HIS A 4 36.38 9.56 -16.46
N GLN A 5 36.60 8.26 -16.42
CA GLN A 5 35.54 7.26 -16.38
C GLN A 5 34.81 7.27 -15.05
N HIS A 6 35.55 7.33 -13.94
CA HIS A 6 34.95 7.46 -12.60
C HIS A 6 34.08 8.72 -12.45
N ARG A 7 34.53 9.85 -13.00
CA ARG A 7 33.75 11.09 -12.93
C ARG A 7 32.50 11.06 -13.80
N LEU A 8 32.53 10.34 -14.92
CA LEU A 8 31.36 10.11 -15.75
C LEU A 8 30.32 9.24 -15.02
N GLU A 9 30.77 8.16 -14.36
CA GLU A 9 29.91 7.29 -13.54
C GLU A 9 29.25 8.08 -12.39
N GLU A 10 29.99 8.95 -11.71
CA GLU A 10 29.44 9.82 -10.65
C GLU A 10 28.34 10.77 -11.18
N ILE A 11 28.56 11.43 -12.31
CA ILE A 11 27.57 12.34 -12.92
C ILE A 11 26.32 11.56 -13.33
N GLN A 12 26.50 10.43 -13.99
CA GLN A 12 25.38 9.59 -14.42
C GLN A 12 24.60 9.03 -13.22
N TYR A 13 25.30 8.68 -12.14
CA TYR A 13 24.65 8.27 -10.90
C TYR A 13 23.81 9.40 -10.31
N GLN A 14 24.28 10.65 -10.34
CA GLN A 14 23.49 11.78 -9.86
C GLN A 14 22.24 12.06 -10.69
N ILE A 15 22.32 11.89 -12.00
CA ILE A 15 21.17 11.97 -12.89
C ILE A 15 20.15 10.88 -12.52
N LEU A 16 20.63 9.64 -12.37
CA LEU A 16 19.83 8.49 -11.95
C LEU A 16 19.16 8.70 -10.58
N LEU A 17 19.92 9.19 -9.60
CA LEU A 17 19.43 9.52 -8.27
C LEU A 17 18.35 10.60 -8.34
N SER A 18 18.51 11.61 -9.21
CA SER A 18 17.52 12.66 -9.41
C SER A 18 16.21 12.11 -9.98
N TYR A 19 16.28 11.19 -10.96
CA TYR A 19 15.09 10.51 -11.48
C TYR A 19 14.41 9.65 -10.42
N TYR A 20 15.19 8.89 -9.66
CA TYR A 20 14.69 8.04 -8.58
C TYR A 20 13.99 8.86 -7.49
N LEU A 21 14.59 9.94 -7.00
CA LEU A 21 13.97 10.84 -6.01
C LEU A 21 12.72 11.54 -6.57
N GLY A 22 12.69 11.76 -7.89
CA GLY A 22 11.52 12.24 -8.62
C GLY A 22 10.45 11.18 -8.89
N LYS A 23 10.62 9.94 -8.41
CA LYS A 23 9.75 8.77 -8.67
C LYS A 23 9.57 8.43 -10.15
N ARG A 24 10.57 8.79 -10.97
CA ARG A 24 10.59 8.54 -12.41
C ARG A 24 11.34 7.23 -12.69
N TYR A 25 10.76 6.11 -12.24
CA TYR A 25 11.43 4.81 -12.25
C TYR A 25 11.71 4.28 -13.66
N GLU A 26 10.83 4.53 -14.63
CA GLU A 26 11.09 4.17 -16.03
C GLU A 26 12.33 4.89 -16.59
N ASP A 27 12.50 6.18 -16.27
CA ASP A 27 13.66 6.97 -16.68
C ASP A 27 14.95 6.50 -15.99
N VAL A 28 14.87 6.05 -14.73
CA VAL A 28 15.99 5.37 -14.04
C VAL A 28 16.45 4.17 -14.86
N ALA A 29 15.53 3.27 -15.21
CA ALA A 29 15.86 2.06 -15.95
C ALA A 29 16.42 2.39 -17.35
N GLN A 30 15.84 3.37 -18.04
CA GLN A 30 16.32 3.81 -19.36
C GLN A 30 17.72 4.41 -19.28
N GLU A 31 17.96 5.36 -18.37
CA GLU A 31 19.26 6.00 -18.20
C GLU A 31 20.33 4.99 -17.79
N PHE A 32 19.99 4.03 -16.92
CA PHE A 32 20.90 2.97 -16.52
C PHE A 32 21.44 2.17 -17.71
N VAL A 33 20.58 1.73 -18.62
CA VAL A 33 20.98 0.92 -19.79
C VAL A 33 21.87 1.69 -20.77
N HIS A 34 21.70 3.01 -20.88
CA HIS A 34 22.47 3.85 -21.81
C HIS A 34 23.70 4.52 -21.19
N SER A 35 23.95 4.32 -19.90
CA SER A 35 25.04 4.96 -19.15
C SER A 35 26.23 4.01 -18.96
N ALA A 36 27.38 4.57 -18.54
CA ALA A 36 28.55 3.78 -18.17
C ALA A 36 28.27 2.89 -16.93
N LEU A 37 27.22 3.21 -16.17
CA LEU A 37 26.79 2.45 -15.00
C LEU A 37 26.29 1.04 -15.33
N TYR A 38 25.85 0.78 -16.57
CA TYR A 38 25.47 -0.56 -17.02
C TYR A 38 26.62 -1.58 -16.84
N THR A 39 27.86 -1.11 -17.00
CA THR A 39 29.08 -1.90 -16.83
C THR A 39 29.76 -1.67 -15.48
N ALA A 40 29.16 -0.87 -14.60
CA ALA A 40 29.74 -0.61 -13.30
C ALA A 40 29.85 -1.89 -12.47
N THR A 41 30.95 -1.99 -11.73
CA THR A 41 31.20 -3.10 -10.81
C THR A 41 31.37 -2.56 -9.40
N LYS A 42 31.68 -3.44 -8.44
CA LYS A 42 32.00 -3.07 -7.05
C LYS A 42 33.12 -2.03 -6.89
N THR A 43 33.89 -1.74 -7.94
CA THR A 43 34.91 -0.68 -7.93
C THR A 43 34.29 0.73 -7.96
N PHE A 44 33.05 0.87 -8.39
CA PHE A 44 32.33 2.14 -8.35
C PHE A 44 31.90 2.45 -6.90
N PRO A 45 32.24 3.63 -6.33
CA PRO A 45 31.99 3.90 -4.91
C PRO A 45 30.52 3.78 -4.48
N ALA A 46 29.57 4.21 -5.33
CA ALA A 46 28.14 4.13 -5.05
C ALA A 46 27.47 2.89 -5.66
N TYR A 47 28.21 1.81 -5.93
CA TYR A 47 27.67 0.59 -6.53
C TYR A 47 26.54 -0.03 -5.68
N HIS A 48 26.69 -0.04 -4.36
CA HIS A 48 25.65 -0.46 -3.43
C HIS A 48 24.34 0.33 -3.65
N ASP A 49 24.43 1.65 -3.67
CA ASP A 49 23.29 2.56 -3.76
C ASP A 49 22.60 2.44 -5.12
N LEU A 50 23.39 2.31 -6.19
CA LEU A 50 22.90 2.02 -7.53
C LEU A 50 22.05 0.74 -7.55
N LEU A 51 22.52 -0.35 -6.93
CA LEU A 51 21.74 -1.58 -6.86
C LEU A 51 20.43 -1.42 -6.08
N VAL A 52 20.45 -0.69 -4.96
CA VAL A 52 19.23 -0.40 -4.19
C VAL A 52 18.22 0.40 -5.01
N ILE A 53 18.67 1.45 -5.72
CA ILE A 53 17.85 2.27 -6.61
C ILE A 53 17.25 1.42 -7.73
N LEU A 54 18.06 0.58 -8.39
CA LEU A 54 17.59 -0.28 -9.48
C LEU A 54 16.60 -1.33 -8.99
N TYR A 55 16.85 -1.94 -7.84
CA TYR A 55 15.95 -2.93 -7.23
C TYR A 55 14.54 -2.37 -7.07
N GLU A 56 14.43 -1.22 -6.40
CA GLU A 56 13.14 -0.57 -6.15
C GLU A 56 12.52 -0.03 -7.45
N SER A 57 13.32 0.54 -8.35
CA SER A 57 12.80 1.06 -9.61
C SER A 57 12.20 -0.05 -10.48
N TYR A 58 12.85 -1.21 -10.59
CA TYR A 58 12.28 -2.35 -11.32
C TYR A 58 11.06 -2.94 -10.63
N LEU A 59 11.02 -2.92 -9.29
CA LEU A 59 9.86 -3.37 -8.53
C LEU A 59 8.64 -2.46 -8.83
N GLU A 60 8.83 -1.15 -8.81
CA GLU A 60 7.78 -0.15 -9.07
C GLU A 60 7.31 -0.14 -10.54
N ILE A 61 8.19 -0.48 -11.49
CA ILE A 61 7.82 -0.70 -12.90
C ILE A 61 6.98 -1.98 -13.06
N GLY A 62 7.08 -2.94 -12.13
CA GLY A 62 6.49 -4.27 -12.24
C GLY A 62 7.35 -5.28 -13.01
N ASP A 63 8.62 -4.97 -13.26
CA ASP A 63 9.60 -5.89 -13.85
C ASP A 63 10.22 -6.78 -12.75
N THR A 64 9.42 -7.76 -12.29
CA THR A 64 9.80 -8.66 -11.20
C THR A 64 11.06 -9.47 -11.53
N GLU A 65 11.28 -9.82 -12.81
CA GLU A 65 12.45 -10.60 -13.22
C GLU A 65 13.74 -9.81 -12.99
N LYS A 66 13.80 -8.55 -13.44
CA LYS A 66 14.97 -7.70 -13.21
C LYS A 66 15.12 -7.30 -11.74
N SER A 67 14.01 -7.02 -11.05
CA SER A 67 14.06 -6.70 -9.62
C SER A 67 14.67 -7.87 -8.82
N GLU A 68 14.20 -9.10 -9.05
CA GLU A 68 14.76 -10.30 -8.41
C GLU A 68 16.20 -10.59 -8.83
N TYR A 69 16.57 -10.32 -10.09
CA TYR A 69 17.97 -10.41 -10.52
C TYR A 69 18.86 -9.45 -9.72
N VAL A 70 18.48 -8.18 -9.61
CA VAL A 70 19.22 -7.18 -8.84
C VAL A 70 19.27 -7.59 -7.36
N LEU A 71 18.17 -8.09 -6.80
CA LEU A 71 18.14 -8.58 -5.42
C LEU A 71 19.14 -9.71 -5.19
N ARG A 72 19.27 -10.68 -6.11
CA ARG A 72 20.30 -11.75 -6.02
C ARG A 72 21.72 -11.20 -6.05
N VAL A 73 21.98 -10.15 -6.84
CA VAL A 73 23.29 -9.46 -6.84
C VAL A 73 23.54 -8.80 -5.47
N ILE A 74 22.53 -8.14 -4.90
CA ILE A 74 22.60 -7.55 -3.56
C ILE A 74 22.81 -8.64 -2.51
N GLU A 75 22.14 -9.79 -2.60
CA GLU A 75 22.33 -10.90 -1.65
C GLU A 75 23.76 -11.42 -1.64
N HIS A 76 24.38 -11.52 -2.81
CA HIS A 76 25.75 -12.01 -2.93
C HIS A 76 26.79 -11.04 -2.34
N HIS A 77 26.60 -9.73 -2.52
CA HIS A 77 27.58 -8.71 -2.14
C HIS A 77 27.26 -7.97 -0.83
N TYR A 78 25.99 -7.81 -0.51
CA TYR A 78 25.45 -7.00 0.59
C TYR A 78 24.27 -7.73 1.28
N PRO A 79 24.50 -8.93 1.87
CA PRO A 79 23.43 -9.80 2.37
C PRO A 79 22.52 -9.15 3.42
N GLU A 80 23.06 -8.25 4.25
CA GLU A 80 22.27 -7.52 5.23
C GLU A 80 21.34 -6.47 4.59
N THR A 81 21.77 -5.83 3.49
CA THR A 81 20.91 -4.93 2.71
C THR A 81 19.79 -5.72 2.04
N ALA A 82 20.10 -6.88 1.45
CA ALA A 82 19.07 -7.74 0.85
C ALA A 82 18.00 -8.19 1.84
N LYS A 83 18.41 -8.61 3.06
CA LYS A 83 17.45 -8.95 4.14
C LYS A 83 16.54 -7.78 4.50
N LYS A 84 17.09 -6.57 4.56
CA LYS A 84 16.30 -5.35 4.84
C LYS A 84 15.35 -5.02 3.70
N LEU A 85 15.80 -5.12 2.45
CA LEU A 85 14.96 -4.88 1.28
C LEU A 85 13.81 -5.88 1.20
N ARG A 86 14.07 -7.19 1.34
CA ARG A 86 13.01 -8.21 1.40
C ARG A 86 11.97 -7.90 2.47
N LEU A 87 12.42 -7.57 3.68
CA LEU A 87 11.50 -7.22 4.76
C LEU A 87 10.73 -5.93 4.47
N SER A 88 11.38 -4.93 3.90
CA SER A 88 10.77 -3.66 3.52
C SER A 88 9.65 -3.85 2.50
N THR A 89 9.92 -4.60 1.43
CA THR A 89 8.96 -4.95 0.39
C THR A 89 7.72 -5.61 1.01
N VAL A 90 7.92 -6.64 1.83
CA VAL A 90 6.82 -7.35 2.51
C VAL A 90 6.01 -6.42 3.44
N LEU A 91 6.68 -5.50 4.15
CA LEU A 91 6.01 -4.52 5.01
C LEU A 91 5.22 -3.47 4.20
N ILE A 92 5.75 -3.02 3.06
CA ILE A 92 5.11 -2.03 2.18
C ILE A 92 3.90 -2.64 1.47
N GLU A 93 4.03 -3.86 0.95
CA GLU A 93 2.93 -4.59 0.30
C GLU A 93 1.79 -4.94 1.27
N GLY A 94 2.09 -5.04 2.57
CA GLY A 94 1.11 -5.38 3.59
C GLY A 94 0.63 -6.83 3.52
N ASN A 95 1.44 -7.72 2.92
CA ASN A 95 1.15 -9.15 2.89
C ASN A 95 1.32 -9.76 4.29
N LEU A 96 0.20 -9.87 5.02
CA LEU A 96 0.19 -10.34 6.40
C LEU A 96 0.70 -11.78 6.57
N ASP A 97 0.55 -12.63 5.56
CA ASP A 97 1.00 -14.02 5.64
C ASP A 97 2.52 -14.10 5.52
N GLU A 98 3.10 -13.35 4.59
CA GLU A 98 4.56 -13.22 4.47
C GLU A 98 5.18 -12.54 5.69
N LEU A 99 4.52 -11.54 6.29
CA LEU A 99 4.97 -10.92 7.53
C LEU A 99 5.00 -11.91 8.70
N ARG A 100 3.97 -12.74 8.84
CA ARG A 100 3.93 -13.81 9.86
C ARG A 100 5.00 -14.86 9.62
N MET A 101 5.33 -15.16 8.37
CA MET A 101 6.46 -16.04 8.05
C MET A 101 7.79 -15.39 8.43
N ALA A 102 7.99 -14.11 8.10
CA ALA A 102 9.18 -13.35 8.46
C ALA A 102 9.38 -13.25 9.98
N GLU A 103 8.31 -13.05 10.74
CA GLU A 103 8.29 -13.07 12.21
C GLU A 103 8.76 -14.42 12.76
N ARG A 104 8.28 -15.54 12.20
CA ARG A 104 8.68 -16.89 12.64
C ARG A 104 10.14 -17.20 12.33
N CYS A 105 10.64 -16.73 11.19
CA CYS A 105 12.03 -16.94 10.79
C CYS A 105 13.01 -16.11 11.62
N ASP A 106 12.57 -14.95 12.13
CA ASP A 106 13.40 -14.07 12.95
C ASP A 106 12.59 -13.47 14.13
N PRO A 107 12.40 -14.26 15.21
CA PRO A 107 11.65 -13.83 16.39
C PRO A 107 12.26 -12.63 17.13
N SER A 108 13.50 -12.24 16.80
CA SER A 108 14.15 -11.08 17.41
C SER A 108 13.53 -9.75 16.96
N LYS A 109 12.75 -9.75 15.88
CA LYS A 109 12.05 -8.57 15.35
C LYS A 109 10.72 -8.32 16.08
N THR A 110 10.80 -7.98 17.36
CA THR A 110 9.64 -7.77 18.25
C THR A 110 8.63 -6.75 17.71
N TYR A 111 9.06 -5.77 16.91
CA TYR A 111 8.16 -4.78 16.31
C TYR A 111 7.18 -5.37 15.29
N ILE A 112 7.56 -6.44 14.57
CA ILE A 112 6.64 -7.14 13.66
C ILE A 112 5.54 -7.82 14.46
N HIS A 113 5.91 -8.47 15.57
CA HIS A 113 4.96 -9.08 16.49
C HIS A 113 3.98 -8.04 17.06
N GLU A 114 4.49 -6.90 17.54
CA GLU A 114 3.67 -5.81 18.09
C GLU A 114 2.72 -5.23 17.04
N LEU A 115 3.20 -5.03 15.81
CA LEU A 115 2.39 -4.60 14.68
C LEU A 115 1.26 -5.58 14.41
N LEU A 116 1.58 -6.87 14.22
CA LEU A 116 0.62 -7.91 13.85
C LEU A 116 -0.43 -8.13 14.95
N SER A 117 0.00 -8.21 16.21
CA SER A 117 -0.90 -8.37 17.36
C SER A 117 -1.83 -7.17 17.54
N THR A 118 -1.32 -5.94 17.39
CA THR A 118 -2.14 -4.72 17.46
C THR A 118 -3.12 -4.64 16.30
N TYR A 119 -2.68 -5.01 15.09
CA TYR A 119 -3.52 -5.06 13.91
C TYR A 119 -4.66 -6.08 14.08
N ASP A 120 -4.35 -7.32 14.45
CA ASP A 120 -5.33 -8.39 14.63
C ASP A 120 -6.34 -8.08 15.74
N ALA A 121 -5.93 -7.37 16.79
CA ALA A 121 -6.83 -6.93 17.87
C ALA A 121 -7.79 -5.80 17.45
N LYS A 122 -7.38 -4.92 16.52
CA LYS A 122 -8.14 -3.70 16.18
C LYS A 122 -8.87 -3.76 14.84
N LYS A 123 -8.48 -4.66 13.94
CA LYS A 123 -9.10 -4.79 12.61
C LYS A 123 -10.60 -5.01 12.70
N LYS A 124 -11.33 -4.47 11.74
CA LYS A 124 -12.78 -4.59 11.61
C LYS A 124 -13.13 -5.67 10.61
N SER A 125 -14.18 -6.43 10.90
CA SER A 125 -14.69 -7.44 9.98
C SER A 125 -15.56 -6.78 8.90
N VAL A 126 -15.21 -7.02 7.63
CA VAL A 126 -15.98 -6.56 6.46
C VAL A 126 -17.38 -7.15 6.48
N SER A 127 -17.48 -8.48 6.67
CA SER A 127 -18.77 -9.17 6.74
C SER A 127 -19.63 -8.62 7.88
N LYS A 128 -19.05 -8.37 9.06
CA LYS A 128 -19.80 -7.79 10.19
C LYS A 128 -20.32 -6.39 9.86
N ALA A 129 -19.53 -5.55 9.19
CA ALA A 129 -19.97 -4.22 8.78
C ALA A 129 -21.16 -4.31 7.79
N GLN A 130 -21.08 -5.20 6.80
CA GLN A 130 -22.14 -5.46 5.84
C GLN A 130 -23.42 -5.97 6.52
N THR A 131 -23.32 -7.00 7.36
CA THR A 131 -24.47 -7.58 8.06
C THR A 131 -25.15 -6.56 8.97
N LEU A 132 -24.38 -5.75 9.71
CA LEU A 132 -24.96 -4.69 10.53
C LEU A 132 -25.70 -3.67 9.66
N ASN A 133 -25.12 -3.25 8.54
CA ASN A 133 -25.76 -2.30 7.63
C ASN A 133 -27.00 -2.87 6.92
N ALA A 134 -27.03 -4.19 6.68
CA ALA A 134 -28.16 -4.91 6.12
C ALA A 134 -29.31 -5.14 7.13
N ILE A 135 -29.07 -4.97 8.42
CA ILE A 135 -30.14 -5.02 9.43
C ILE A 135 -30.66 -3.61 9.69
N ILE A 136 -29.75 -2.67 9.92
CA ILE A 136 -30.07 -1.25 10.15
C ILE A 136 -29.17 -0.40 9.24
N PRO A 137 -29.75 0.35 8.27
CA PRO A 137 -28.98 1.27 7.45
C PRO A 137 -28.16 2.25 8.30
N GLY A 138 -26.86 2.30 8.06
CA GLY A 138 -25.92 3.13 8.81
C GLY A 138 -25.18 2.42 9.95
N ALA A 139 -25.67 1.27 10.45
CA ALA A 139 -25.03 0.59 11.58
C ALA A 139 -23.65 0.03 11.22
N GLY A 140 -23.43 -0.40 9.97
CA GLY A 140 -22.10 -0.82 9.50
C GLY A 140 -21.08 0.31 9.50
N TYR A 141 -21.49 1.51 9.05
CA TYR A 141 -20.67 2.71 9.11
C TYR A 141 -20.36 3.14 10.55
N LEU A 142 -21.33 3.00 11.45
CA LEU A 142 -21.12 3.28 12.88
C LEU A 142 -20.11 2.31 13.51
N TYR A 143 -20.16 1.03 13.15
CA TYR A 143 -19.23 0.00 13.61
C TYR A 143 -17.76 0.30 13.25
N VAL A 144 -17.53 0.91 12.07
CA VAL A 144 -16.20 1.36 11.63
C VAL A 144 -15.86 2.79 12.07
N GLY A 145 -16.74 3.45 12.85
CA GLY A 145 -16.53 4.77 13.43
C GLY A 145 -16.92 5.95 12.54
N GLN A 146 -17.52 5.73 11.38
CA GLN A 146 -17.98 6.78 10.47
C GLN A 146 -19.38 7.29 10.84
N LYS A 147 -19.44 8.13 11.88
CA LYS A 147 -20.72 8.64 12.42
C LYS A 147 -21.54 9.45 11.41
N GLN A 148 -20.88 10.26 10.58
CA GLN A 148 -21.55 11.06 9.56
C GLN A 148 -22.20 10.16 8.50
N SER A 149 -21.43 9.24 7.91
CA SER A 149 -21.95 8.25 6.96
C SER A 149 -23.09 7.41 7.54
N ALA A 150 -22.97 7.02 8.81
CA ALA A 150 -24.02 6.27 9.52
C ALA A 150 -25.33 7.06 9.60
N LEU A 151 -25.27 8.34 10.02
CA LEU A 151 -26.44 9.20 10.12
C LEU A 151 -27.06 9.46 8.73
N THR A 152 -26.24 9.77 7.73
CA THR A 152 -26.72 10.02 6.36
C THR A 152 -27.41 8.79 5.79
N ALA A 153 -26.82 7.59 5.95
CA ALA A 153 -27.44 6.35 5.50
C ALA A 153 -28.78 6.11 6.20
N PHE A 154 -28.84 6.26 7.52
CA PHE A 154 -30.07 6.07 8.30
C PHE A 154 -31.19 7.01 7.83
N LEU A 155 -30.90 8.30 7.68
CA LEU A 155 -31.88 9.31 7.29
C LEU A 155 -32.36 9.12 5.85
N LEU A 156 -31.45 8.83 4.91
CA LEU A 156 -31.82 8.65 3.50
C LEU A 156 -32.68 7.40 3.30
N ASN A 157 -32.28 6.25 3.85
CA ASN A 157 -33.07 5.02 3.72
C ASN A 157 -34.43 5.20 4.41
N GLY A 158 -34.46 5.83 5.60
CA GLY A 158 -35.71 6.14 6.29
C GLY A 158 -36.64 7.05 5.46
N LEU A 159 -36.09 8.09 4.82
CA LEU A 159 -36.85 8.99 3.96
C LEU A 159 -37.41 8.27 2.73
N PHE A 160 -36.61 7.45 2.05
CA PHE A 160 -37.04 6.71 0.87
C PHE A 160 -38.09 5.65 1.19
N ILE A 161 -37.92 4.91 2.29
CA ILE A 161 -38.92 3.95 2.77
C ILE A 161 -40.23 4.67 3.08
N TRP A 162 -40.17 5.80 3.79
CA TRP A 162 -41.35 6.60 4.08
C TRP A 162 -42.05 7.11 2.81
N ALA A 163 -41.28 7.64 1.85
CA ALA A 163 -41.81 8.12 0.58
C ALA A 163 -42.48 7.00 -0.24
N ALA A 164 -41.87 5.82 -0.29
CA ALA A 164 -42.45 4.66 -0.97
C ALA A 164 -43.78 4.26 -0.33
N VAL A 165 -43.85 4.13 1.00
CA VAL A 165 -45.09 3.83 1.73
C VAL A 165 -46.14 4.90 1.47
N HIS A 166 -45.77 6.18 1.49
CA HIS A 166 -46.66 7.29 1.18
C HIS A 166 -47.25 7.17 -0.24
N PHE A 167 -46.44 6.90 -1.26
CA PHE A 167 -46.94 6.74 -2.62
C PHE A 167 -47.87 5.54 -2.81
N TYR A 168 -47.55 4.38 -2.24
CA TYR A 168 -48.42 3.20 -2.34
C TYR A 168 -49.76 3.42 -1.63
N THR A 169 -49.76 4.05 -0.45
CA THR A 169 -50.97 4.31 0.33
C THR A 169 -51.90 5.36 -0.28
N HIS A 170 -51.36 6.29 -1.09
CA HIS A 170 -52.13 7.34 -1.76
C HIS A 170 -52.47 7.01 -3.22
N GLY A 171 -52.26 5.76 -3.66
CA GLY A 171 -52.63 5.30 -5.00
C GLY A 171 -51.66 5.70 -6.12
N HIS A 172 -50.50 6.25 -5.80
CA HIS A 172 -49.47 6.64 -6.76
C HIS A 172 -48.52 5.48 -7.10
N LEU A 173 -49.05 4.45 -7.77
CA LEU A 173 -48.31 3.20 -8.03
C LEU A 173 -47.00 3.43 -8.79
N ALA A 174 -47.00 4.21 -9.87
CA ALA A 174 -45.81 4.46 -10.68
C ALA A 174 -44.69 5.13 -9.88
N ALA A 175 -45.03 6.15 -9.08
CA ALA A 175 -44.08 6.82 -8.20
C ALA A 175 -43.53 5.87 -7.12
N GLY A 176 -44.41 5.06 -6.52
CA GLY A 176 -44.01 4.03 -5.55
C GLY A 176 -43.00 3.05 -6.12
N ILE A 177 -43.24 2.51 -7.32
CA ILE A 177 -42.31 1.57 -7.98
C ILE A 177 -40.96 2.22 -8.26
N ILE A 178 -40.96 3.45 -8.79
CA ILE A 178 -39.72 4.20 -9.06
C ILE A 178 -38.94 4.41 -7.76
N THR A 179 -39.59 4.92 -6.71
CA THR A 179 -38.95 5.19 -5.42
C THR A 179 -38.39 3.93 -4.77
N THR A 180 -39.16 2.83 -4.76
CA THR A 180 -38.67 1.54 -4.23
C THR A 180 -37.48 1.01 -5.03
N SER A 181 -37.48 1.19 -6.35
CA SER A 181 -36.36 0.75 -7.20
C SER A 181 -35.08 1.52 -6.89
N PHE A 182 -35.19 2.84 -6.71
CA PHE A 182 -34.05 3.67 -6.28
C PHE A 182 -33.56 3.27 -4.89
N GLU A 183 -34.49 3.06 -3.95
CA GLU A 183 -34.12 2.67 -2.59
C GLU A 183 -33.44 1.31 -2.54
N ALA A 184 -33.90 0.34 -3.32
CA ALA A 184 -33.23 -0.96 -3.39
C ALA A 184 -31.76 -0.80 -3.84
N GLY A 185 -31.51 -0.02 -4.88
CA GLY A 185 -30.15 0.27 -5.33
C GLY A 185 -29.31 0.98 -4.27
N TRP A 186 -29.88 1.98 -3.60
CA TRP A 186 -29.21 2.73 -2.54
C TRP A 186 -28.90 1.86 -1.31
N TYR A 187 -29.85 1.03 -0.91
CA TYR A 187 -29.76 0.12 0.22
C TYR A 187 -28.64 -0.91 0.03
N PHE A 188 -28.62 -1.60 -1.12
CA PHE A 188 -27.54 -2.53 -1.45
C PHE A 188 -26.20 -1.82 -1.58
N GLY A 189 -26.17 -0.65 -2.21
CA GLY A 189 -24.97 0.19 -2.29
C GLY A 189 -24.41 0.54 -0.90
N GLY A 190 -25.27 0.85 0.06
CA GLY A 190 -24.88 1.11 1.44
C GLY A 190 -24.29 -0.11 2.15
N ILE A 191 -24.79 -1.32 1.89
CA ILE A 191 -24.23 -2.57 2.44
C ILE A 191 -22.79 -2.76 1.93
N TYR A 192 -22.58 -2.72 0.62
CA TYR A 192 -21.24 -2.84 0.04
C TYR A 192 -20.31 -1.72 0.51
N GLY A 193 -20.80 -0.49 0.55
CA GLY A 193 -20.04 0.68 1.01
C GLY A 193 -19.61 0.59 2.48
N ALA A 194 -20.43 -0.01 3.35
CA ALA A 194 -20.03 -0.29 4.73
C ALA A 194 -18.90 -1.34 4.80
N GLY A 195 -18.94 -2.35 3.93
CA GLY A 195 -17.87 -3.33 3.76
C GLY A 195 -16.56 -2.70 3.31
N GLU A 196 -16.59 -1.89 2.26
CA GLU A 196 -15.42 -1.16 1.76
C GLU A 196 -14.87 -0.20 2.83
N SER A 197 -15.74 0.45 3.59
CA SER A 197 -15.31 1.31 4.71
C SER A 197 -14.56 0.54 5.80
N ALA A 198 -14.91 -0.73 6.04
CA ALA A 198 -14.16 -1.60 6.96
C ALA A 198 -12.80 -1.99 6.36
N LYS A 199 -12.73 -2.24 5.05
CA LYS A 199 -11.47 -2.51 4.34
C LYS A 199 -10.51 -1.32 4.42
N TYR A 200 -10.98 -0.12 4.07
CA TYR A 200 -10.18 1.11 4.19
C TYR A 200 -9.76 1.41 5.63
N TYR A 201 -10.62 1.12 6.61
CA TYR A 201 -10.23 1.23 8.03
C TYR A 201 -9.03 0.33 8.34
N ASN A 202 -9.06 -0.92 7.88
CA ASN A 202 -7.99 -1.89 8.11
C ASN A 202 -6.70 -1.50 7.38
N GLU A 203 -6.77 -1.05 6.13
CA GLU A 203 -5.60 -0.57 5.37
C GLU A 203 -4.92 0.61 6.08
N ARG A 204 -5.70 1.62 6.49
CA ARG A 204 -5.18 2.77 7.24
C ARG A 204 -4.63 2.38 8.62
N LEU A 205 -5.26 1.41 9.28
CA LEU A 205 -4.77 0.88 10.55
C LEU A 205 -3.39 0.23 10.35
N TYR A 206 -3.24 -0.58 9.30
CA TYR A 206 -1.97 -1.21 8.96
C TYR A 206 -0.90 -0.17 8.64
N GLU A 207 -1.18 0.78 7.74
CA GLU A 207 -0.26 1.84 7.35
C GLU A 207 0.23 2.64 8.56
N LYS A 208 -0.69 3.00 9.47
CA LYS A 208 -0.37 3.71 10.72
C LYS A 208 0.57 2.92 11.64
N LEU A 209 0.51 1.60 11.61
CA LEU A 209 1.38 0.72 12.42
C LEU A 209 2.71 0.44 11.70
N ALA A 210 2.70 0.25 10.38
CA ALA A 210 3.87 -0.13 9.59
C ALA A 210 4.83 1.05 9.34
N TYR A 211 4.30 2.24 9.03
CA TYR A 211 5.12 3.39 8.64
C TYR A 211 6.14 3.83 9.72
N PRO A 212 5.78 3.92 11.01
CA PRO A 212 6.74 4.20 12.07
C PRO A 212 7.86 3.15 12.15
N GLU A 213 7.54 1.87 11.97
CA GLU A 213 8.51 0.78 12.02
C GLU A 213 9.45 0.78 10.81
N LEU A 214 8.93 1.05 9.62
CA LEU A 214 9.73 1.22 8.40
C LEU A 214 10.75 2.36 8.56
N SER A 215 10.32 3.49 9.16
CA SER A 215 11.19 4.64 9.39
C SER A 215 12.23 4.38 10.49
N LYS A 216 11.79 3.93 11.67
CA LYS A 216 12.65 3.69 12.84
C LYS A 216 13.74 2.66 12.56
N ASN A 217 13.43 1.62 11.78
CA ASN A 217 14.37 0.56 11.44
C ASN A 217 15.13 0.81 10.12
N ARG A 218 14.96 1.99 9.50
CA ARG A 218 15.56 2.38 8.20
C ARG A 218 15.35 1.33 7.11
N LEU A 219 14.11 0.90 6.96
CA LEU A 219 13.71 -0.12 6.01
C LEU A 219 13.29 0.48 4.66
N PHE A 220 12.93 1.75 4.57
CA PHE A 220 12.75 2.39 3.27
C PHE A 220 14.05 2.34 2.45
N PRO A 221 14.01 1.89 1.18
CA PRO A 221 15.24 1.75 0.40
C PRO A 221 16.01 3.07 0.25
N VAL A 222 15.31 4.20 0.11
CA VAL A 222 15.93 5.55 0.09
C VAL A 222 16.76 5.85 1.34
N LEU A 223 16.40 5.31 2.51
CA LEU A 223 17.15 5.48 3.77
C LEU A 223 18.40 4.59 3.85
N MET A 224 18.60 3.69 2.88
CA MET A 224 19.77 2.82 2.78
C MET A 224 20.88 3.42 1.92
N LEU A 225 20.59 4.48 1.15
CA LEU A 225 21.55 5.19 0.32
C LEU A 225 22.56 5.96 1.19
N LYS A 226 23.83 5.96 0.76
CA LYS A 226 24.97 6.56 1.47
C LYS A 226 25.62 7.70 0.68
N PHE A 227 25.45 7.73 -0.64
CA PHE A 227 26.14 8.64 -1.54
C PHE A 227 25.16 9.59 -2.23
N GLY A 228 25.43 10.88 -2.05
CA GLY A 228 24.98 11.96 -2.91
C GLY A 228 26.19 12.87 -3.14
N PHE A 229 27.01 12.54 -4.14
CA PHE A 229 28.13 13.34 -4.66
C PHE A 229 27.73 14.78 -5.00
#